data_AF-A0A9E2FLU7-F1
#
_entry.id   AF-A0A9E2FLU7-F1
#
_cell.length_a   1.000
_cell.length_b   1.000
_cell.length_c   1.000
_cell.angle_alpha   90.00
_cell.angle_beta   90.00
_cell.angle_gamma   90.00
#
_symmetry.space_group_name_H-M   'P 1'
#
loop_
_entity.id
_entity.type
_entity.pdbx_description
1 polymer ?
#
loop_
_entity_poly.entity_id
_entity_poly.type
_entity_poly.pdbx_seq_one_letter_code
_entity_poly.pdbx_strand_id
1 'polypeptide(L)'
;MKRARGLSLLELMIAMTLGLVVVLGVTTVFLGSKQGYRVQESTSRLQENARFAMDLLSREIRHADFWGGTTPAFIRRYSSSLASVGAPCTESWMADVDNAVEAWAGAASSPLAGCTVQNYVPNTDVLVVRFADPAEYMRTAALPDIDGTNGRLILRARVGRDGILFDWRDHAEIVTPAPLVEDGAEPPAPDAPGAFPGDESTGVLTYRLGGRVLFVRTNPAGTPAIYVRQPDSSVSGVS
;
A
#
# COMPACT_ATOMS: atom_id res chain seq x y z
N MET A 1 85.26 -17.18 14.86
CA MET A 1 83.96 -17.16 15.57
C MET A 1 83.65 -15.72 15.95
N LYS A 2 82.68 -15.06 15.30
CA LYS A 2 82.28 -13.68 15.67
C LYS A 2 81.45 -13.75 16.95
N ARG A 3 81.90 -13.08 18.02
CA ARG A 3 81.16 -12.96 19.29
C ARG A 3 79.84 -12.23 19.04
N ALA A 4 78.72 -12.81 19.45
CA ALA A 4 77.45 -12.09 19.54
C ALA A 4 77.63 -10.95 20.55
N ARG A 5 77.44 -9.70 20.10
CA ARG A 5 77.38 -8.55 21.01
C ARG A 5 76.03 -8.61 21.72
N GLY A 6 76.04 -8.70 23.05
CA GLY A 6 74.82 -8.69 23.86
C GLY A 6 74.10 -7.35 23.75
N LEU A 7 72.78 -7.39 23.71
CA LEU A 7 71.92 -6.20 23.66
C LEU A 7 72.03 -5.41 24.96
N SER A 8 72.13 -4.08 24.88
CA SER A 8 72.03 -3.25 26.09
C SER A 8 70.56 -3.19 26.56
N LEU A 9 70.36 -3.07 27.87
CA LEU A 9 69.03 -2.92 28.47
C LEU A 9 68.30 -1.69 27.90
N LEU A 10 69.06 -0.64 27.56
CA LEU A 10 68.57 0.57 26.91
C LEU A 10 68.06 0.31 25.47
N GLU A 11 68.80 -0.44 24.66
CA GLU A 11 68.36 -0.81 23.30
C GLU A 11 67.05 -1.61 23.31
N LEU A 12 66.86 -2.49 24.30
CA LEU A 12 65.61 -3.23 24.47
C LEU A 12 64.45 -2.29 24.79
N MET A 13 64.64 -1.35 25.71
CA MET A 13 63.61 -0.38 26.11
C MET A 13 63.21 0.52 24.93
N ILE A 14 64.17 0.98 24.13
CA ILE A 14 63.92 1.81 22.94
C ILE A 14 63.18 0.99 21.87
N ALA A 15 63.60 -0.26 21.61
CA ALA A 15 62.93 -1.11 20.63
C ALA A 15 61.47 -1.41 21.02
N MET A 16 61.20 -1.69 22.31
CA MET A 16 59.85 -1.95 22.81
C MET A 16 58.94 -0.71 22.73
N THR A 17 59.46 0.46 23.10
CA THR A 17 58.70 1.72 23.06
C THR A 17 58.32 2.08 21.62
N LEU A 18 59.26 1.98 20.67
CA LEU A 18 58.96 2.20 19.25
C LEU A 18 57.96 1.17 18.71
N GLY A 19 58.11 -0.10 19.09
CA GLY A 19 57.14 -1.14 18.73
C GLY A 19 55.72 -0.83 19.22
N LEU A 20 55.58 -0.37 20.47
CA LEU A 20 54.30 0.03 21.05
C LEU A 20 53.67 1.20 20.30
N VAL A 21 54.47 2.22 19.96
CA VAL A 21 53.99 3.41 19.21
C VAL A 21 53.43 3.00 17.85
N VAL A 22 54.11 2.11 17.12
CA VAL A 22 53.62 1.61 15.82
C VAL A 22 52.32 0.83 15.98
N VAL A 23 52.24 -0.07 16.96
CA VAL A 23 51.01 -0.84 17.23
C VAL A 23 49.84 0.08 17.58
N LEU A 24 50.06 1.13 18.37
CA LEU A 24 49.04 2.14 18.67
C LEU A 24 48.58 2.84 17.40
N GLY A 25 49.50 3.31 16.55
CA GLY A 25 49.18 3.95 15.28
C GLY A 25 48.32 3.05 14.38
N VAL A 26 48.72 1.80 14.16
CA VAL A 26 47.95 0.84 13.33
C VAL A 26 46.58 0.55 13.93
N THR A 27 46.50 0.39 15.26
CA THR A 27 45.22 0.16 15.96
C THR A 27 44.25 1.32 15.72
N THR A 28 44.70 2.58 15.80
CA THR A 28 43.83 3.74 15.56
C THR A 28 43.28 3.77 14.14
N VAL A 29 44.12 3.50 13.13
CA VAL A 29 43.69 3.41 11.74
C VAL A 29 42.68 2.28 11.54
N PHE A 30 42.97 1.10 12.10
CA PHE A 30 42.08 -0.05 12.02
C PHE A 30 40.70 0.22 12.64
N LEU A 31 40.66 0.85 13.82
CA LEU A 31 39.41 1.25 14.47
C LEU A 31 38.65 2.30 13.66
N GLY A 32 39.36 3.28 13.09
CA GLY A 32 38.79 4.29 12.19
C GLY A 32 38.15 3.65 10.96
N SER A 33 38.87 2.75 10.28
CA SER A 33 38.34 1.99 9.14
C SER A 33 37.13 1.15 9.52
N LYS A 34 37.17 0.43 10.65
CA LYS A 34 36.03 -0.36 11.15
C LYS A 34 34.80 0.50 11.39
N GLN A 35 34.97 1.69 11.98
CA GLN A 35 33.86 2.62 12.18
C GLN A 35 33.32 3.14 10.85
N GLY A 36 34.20 3.49 9.90
CA GLY A 36 33.82 3.89 8.54
C GLY A 36 32.98 2.82 7.83
N TYR A 37 33.40 1.55 7.90
CA TYR A 37 32.63 0.44 7.35
C TYR A 37 31.23 0.30 7.96
N ARG A 38 31.07 0.50 9.27
CA ARG A 38 29.75 0.43 9.92
C ARG A 38 28.81 1.56 9.47
N VAL A 39 29.34 2.78 9.32
CA VAL A 39 28.58 3.93 8.81
C VAL A 39 28.17 3.70 7.35
N GLN A 40 29.09 3.20 6.53
CA GLN A 40 28.81 2.87 5.14
C GLN A 40 27.69 1.82 5.03
N GLU A 41 27.77 0.73 5.79
CA GLU A 41 26.75 -0.32 5.84
C GLU A 41 25.38 0.22 6.27
N SER A 42 25.34 1.04 7.33
CA SER A 42 24.12 1.70 7.79
C SER A 42 23.50 2.58 6.70
N THR A 43 24.31 3.33 5.96
CA THR A 43 23.85 4.23 4.91
C THR A 43 23.32 3.45 3.71
N SER A 44 24.02 2.38 3.31
CA SER A 44 23.58 1.48 2.25
C SER A 44 22.20 0.89 2.54
N ARG A 45 21.98 0.41 3.77
CA ARG A 45 20.67 -0.12 4.20
C ARG A 45 19.56 0.93 4.18
N LEU A 46 19.86 2.16 4.61
CA LEU A 46 18.88 3.25 4.54
C LEU A 46 18.49 3.57 3.10
N GLN A 47 19.45 3.61 2.18
CA GLN A 47 19.19 3.85 0.76
C GLN A 47 18.39 2.72 0.11
N GLU A 48 18.68 1.46 0.45
CA GLU A 48 17.92 0.31 -0.02
C GLU A 48 16.47 0.36 0.47
N ASN A 49 16.27 0.63 1.76
CA ASN A 49 14.94 0.77 2.35
C ASN A 49 14.16 1.94 1.72
N ALA A 50 14.81 3.08 1.49
CA ALA A 50 14.19 4.23 0.82
C ALA A 50 13.78 3.88 -0.61
N ARG A 51 14.64 3.18 -1.37
CA ARG A 51 14.32 2.74 -2.73
C ARG A 51 13.13 1.78 -2.74
N PHE A 52 13.07 0.83 -1.82
CA PHE A 52 11.94 -0.08 -1.69
C PHE A 52 10.65 0.66 -1.35
N ALA A 53 10.69 1.58 -0.38
CA ALA A 53 9.53 2.38 0.01
C ALA A 53 9.02 3.24 -1.16
N MET A 54 9.91 3.85 -1.95
CA MET A 54 9.52 4.64 -3.12
C MET A 54 8.95 3.79 -4.25
N ASP A 55 9.46 2.58 -4.50
CA ASP A 55 8.87 1.66 -5.48
C ASP A 55 7.46 1.25 -5.08
N LEU A 56 7.26 0.89 -3.80
CA LEU A 56 5.96 0.56 -3.25
C LEU A 56 4.98 1.73 -3.39
N LEU A 57 5.37 2.92 -2.92
CA LEU A 57 4.51 4.11 -2.99
C LEU A 57 4.15 4.46 -4.44
N SER A 58 5.13 4.46 -5.35
CA SER A 58 4.89 4.71 -6.77
C SER A 58 3.93 3.68 -7.36
N ARG A 59 4.06 2.40 -7.03
CA ARG A 59 3.18 1.34 -7.52
C ARG A 59 1.75 1.54 -7.05
N GLU A 60 1.54 1.80 -5.76
CA GLU A 60 0.20 1.97 -5.22
C GLU A 60 -0.47 3.25 -5.75
N ILE A 61 0.26 4.37 -5.80
CA ILE A 61 -0.26 5.65 -6.32
C ILE A 61 -0.60 5.58 -7.81
N ARG A 62 0.11 4.78 -8.61
CA ARG A 62 -0.20 4.60 -10.04
C ARG A 62 -1.56 3.95 -10.29
N HIS A 63 -2.10 3.20 -9.34
CA HIS A 63 -3.44 2.62 -9.44
C HIS A 63 -4.53 3.60 -8.97
N ALA A 64 -4.16 4.67 -8.26
CA ALA A 64 -5.10 5.64 -7.74
C ALA A 64 -6.04 6.16 -8.83
N ASP A 65 -7.31 6.33 -8.48
CA ASP A 65 -8.34 6.92 -9.35
C ASP A 65 -8.63 6.12 -10.63
N PHE A 66 -8.16 4.86 -10.71
CA PHE A 66 -8.61 3.96 -11.75
C PHE A 66 -9.98 3.38 -11.40
N TRP A 67 -11.00 3.73 -12.19
CA TRP A 67 -12.38 3.26 -12.00
C TRP A 67 -12.94 2.54 -13.22
N GLY A 68 -12.14 1.66 -13.85
CA GLY A 68 -12.61 0.91 -15.02
C GLY A 68 -12.88 1.77 -16.26
N GLY A 69 -12.22 2.93 -16.35
CA GLY A 69 -12.34 3.85 -17.49
C GLY A 69 -13.56 4.76 -17.46
N THR A 70 -14.26 4.89 -16.33
CA THR A 70 -15.26 5.94 -16.10
C THR A 70 -14.73 6.97 -15.09
N THR A 71 -15.35 8.15 -15.04
CA THR A 71 -15.02 9.18 -14.06
C THR A 71 -15.88 8.99 -12.80
N PRO A 72 -15.38 9.34 -11.60
CA PRO A 72 -16.13 9.21 -10.33
C PRO A 72 -17.55 9.77 -10.37
N ALA A 73 -17.75 10.91 -11.04
CA ALA A 73 -19.05 11.58 -11.16
C ALA A 73 -20.15 10.76 -11.88
N PHE A 74 -19.77 9.75 -12.67
CA PHE A 74 -20.70 8.85 -13.35
C PHE A 74 -20.76 7.46 -12.72
N ILE A 75 -20.20 7.30 -11.52
CA ILE A 75 -20.29 6.06 -10.75
C ILE A 75 -21.43 6.18 -9.75
N ARG A 76 -22.45 5.37 -9.94
CA ARG A 76 -23.56 5.25 -8.99
C ARG A 76 -23.26 4.18 -7.94
N ARG A 77 -23.66 4.42 -6.69
CA ARG A 77 -23.64 3.40 -5.64
C ARG A 77 -24.99 2.72 -5.55
N TYR A 78 -24.99 1.40 -5.41
CA TYR A 78 -26.22 0.64 -5.23
C TYR A 78 -26.76 0.82 -3.82
N SER A 79 -27.92 1.48 -3.72
CA SER A 79 -28.41 2.03 -2.45
C SER A 79 -28.87 0.99 -1.42
N SER A 80 -29.10 -0.27 -1.80
CA SER A 80 -29.50 -1.31 -0.83
C SER A 80 -28.33 -1.75 0.06
N SER A 81 -27.10 -1.75 -0.48
CA SER A 81 -25.90 -2.22 0.22
C SER A 81 -24.84 -1.14 0.44
N LEU A 82 -24.90 -0.03 -0.31
CA LEU A 82 -23.94 1.08 -0.30
C LEU A 82 -24.62 2.45 -0.20
N ALA A 83 -25.67 2.56 0.62
CA ALA A 83 -26.39 3.82 0.86
C ALA A 83 -25.51 4.96 1.43
N SER A 84 -24.43 4.61 2.13
CA SER A 84 -23.49 5.57 2.72
C SER A 84 -22.07 5.01 2.72
N VAL A 85 -21.07 5.92 2.74
CA VAL A 85 -19.68 5.54 2.99
C VAL A 85 -19.59 4.91 4.38
N GLY A 86 -18.93 3.76 4.49
CA GLY A 86 -18.71 3.10 5.78
C GLY A 86 -17.82 3.88 6.74
N ALA A 87 -17.68 3.36 7.96
CA ALA A 87 -16.69 3.85 8.90
C ALA A 87 -15.26 3.64 8.36
N PRO A 88 -14.27 4.45 8.76
CA PRO A 88 -12.90 4.28 8.30
C PRO A 88 -12.43 2.82 8.41
N CYS A 89 -11.76 2.35 7.37
CA CYS A 89 -11.12 1.03 7.31
C CYS A 89 -12.09 -0.14 7.19
N THR A 90 -13.37 0.13 6.86
CA THR A 90 -14.28 -0.89 6.33
C THR A 90 -14.18 -0.96 4.82
N GLU A 91 -14.68 -2.05 4.26
CA GLU A 91 -14.76 -2.22 2.81
C GLU A 91 -15.61 -1.12 2.14
N SER A 92 -16.76 -0.77 2.72
CA SER A 92 -17.64 0.32 2.27
C SER A 92 -17.07 1.72 2.43
N TRP A 93 -15.97 1.90 3.19
CA TRP A 93 -15.23 3.16 3.21
C TRP A 93 -14.26 3.30 2.03
N MET A 94 -13.83 2.17 1.46
CA MET A 94 -13.05 2.16 0.22
C MET A 94 -13.91 2.46 -1.00
N ALA A 95 -15.24 2.40 -0.86
CA ALA A 95 -16.23 2.79 -1.86
C ALA A 95 -16.28 4.30 -2.17
N ASP A 96 -15.46 5.11 -1.49
CA ASP A 96 -15.39 6.54 -1.75
C ASP A 96 -14.59 6.85 -3.01
N VAL A 97 -15.30 6.93 -4.14
CA VAL A 97 -14.72 7.20 -5.46
C VAL A 97 -14.31 8.66 -5.66
N ASP A 98 -14.84 9.59 -4.86
CA ASP A 98 -14.53 11.03 -4.99
C ASP A 98 -13.16 11.37 -4.37
N ASN A 99 -12.72 10.56 -3.41
CA ASN A 99 -11.47 10.73 -2.69
C ASN A 99 -10.53 9.55 -2.98
N ALA A 100 -10.04 9.46 -4.22
CA ALA A 100 -9.15 8.38 -4.64
C ALA A 100 -7.82 8.36 -3.86
N VAL A 101 -7.31 9.52 -3.46
CA VAL A 101 -6.11 9.65 -2.62
C VAL A 101 -6.40 10.57 -1.45
N GLU A 102 -6.22 10.06 -0.24
CA GLU A 102 -6.28 10.86 0.99
C GLU A 102 -5.02 10.67 1.81
N ALA A 103 -4.56 11.74 2.45
CA ALA A 103 -3.39 11.69 3.30
C ALA A 103 -3.63 12.49 4.58
N TRP A 104 -3.10 11.96 5.68
CA TRP A 104 -3.09 12.63 6.97
C TRP A 104 -1.65 12.81 7.42
N ALA A 105 -1.33 14.03 7.85
CA ALA A 105 -0.08 14.30 8.53
C ALA A 105 0.00 13.48 9.81
N GLY A 106 1.20 12.99 10.12
CA GLY A 106 1.46 12.23 11.33
C GLY A 106 1.15 13.02 12.59
N ALA A 107 0.59 12.32 13.58
CA ALA A 107 0.27 12.87 14.89
C ALA A 107 0.75 11.94 16.01
N ALA A 108 0.68 12.41 17.26
CA ALA A 108 1.09 11.61 18.42
C ALA A 108 0.35 10.27 18.53
N SER A 109 -0.93 10.27 18.14
CA SER A 109 -1.75 9.08 17.92
C SER A 109 -2.07 8.93 16.44
N SER A 110 -2.44 7.72 16.02
CA SER A 110 -2.85 7.52 14.64
C SER A 110 -4.02 8.44 14.25
N PRO A 111 -3.92 9.17 13.12
CA PRO A 111 -5.04 9.93 12.56
C PRO A 111 -6.16 9.03 12.01
N LEU A 112 -5.85 7.75 11.77
CA LEU A 112 -6.77 6.76 11.20
C LEU A 112 -6.74 5.47 12.04
N ALA A 113 -7.16 5.60 13.30
CA ALA A 113 -7.00 4.56 14.31
C ALA A 113 -7.58 3.21 13.87
N GLY A 114 -8.75 3.18 13.22
CA GLY A 114 -9.38 1.95 12.71
C GLY A 114 -8.50 1.14 11.74
N CYS A 115 -7.52 1.79 11.10
CA CYS A 115 -6.67 1.19 10.05
C CYS A 115 -5.32 0.78 10.62
N THR A 116 -4.78 1.57 11.54
CA THR A 116 -3.38 1.48 11.95
C THR A 116 -3.22 1.03 13.41
N VAL A 117 -4.20 0.32 13.98
CA VAL A 117 -4.23 -0.12 15.39
C VAL A 117 -3.00 -0.91 15.86
N GLN A 118 -2.16 -1.42 14.95
CA GLN A 118 -1.00 -2.23 15.30
C GLN A 118 0.30 -1.44 15.26
N ASN A 119 0.71 -0.89 16.42
CA ASN A 119 2.03 -0.28 16.62
C ASN A 119 2.36 0.85 15.63
N TYR A 120 1.37 1.69 15.32
CA TYR A 120 1.61 2.94 14.59
C TYR A 120 2.77 3.72 15.23
N VAL A 121 3.70 4.18 14.39
CA VAL A 121 4.82 5.01 14.85
C VAL A 121 4.32 6.45 14.96
N PRO A 122 4.35 7.08 16.15
CA PRO A 122 3.91 8.47 16.32
C PRO A 122 4.59 9.44 15.35
N ASN A 123 3.83 10.43 14.89
CA ASN A 123 4.25 11.48 13.95
C ASN A 123 4.67 10.96 12.57
N THR A 124 4.12 9.83 12.13
CA THR A 124 4.30 9.32 10.76
C THR A 124 3.02 9.43 9.95
N ASP A 125 3.14 9.75 8.67
CA ASP A 125 1.97 10.01 7.83
C ASP A 125 1.18 8.72 7.53
N VAL A 126 -0.09 8.91 7.21
CA VAL A 126 -0.97 7.86 6.70
C VAL A 126 -1.44 8.27 5.31
N LEU A 127 -1.30 7.36 4.34
CA LEU A 127 -1.73 7.54 2.96
C LEU A 127 -2.77 6.47 2.62
N VAL A 128 -3.86 6.88 2.01
CA VAL A 128 -4.93 6.00 1.54
C VAL A 128 -5.04 6.16 0.04
N VAL A 129 -5.07 5.02 -0.65
CA VAL A 129 -5.27 4.96 -2.09
C VAL A 129 -6.45 4.04 -2.38
N ARG A 130 -7.42 4.54 -3.14
CA ARG A 130 -8.63 3.83 -3.55
C ARG A 130 -8.66 3.72 -5.07
N PHE A 131 -9.11 2.56 -5.55
CA PHE A 131 -9.14 2.23 -6.96
C PHE A 131 -10.00 0.98 -7.19
N ALA A 132 -10.45 0.76 -8.41
CA ALA A 132 -10.87 -0.54 -8.87
C ALA A 132 -9.63 -1.35 -9.24
N ASP A 133 -9.41 -2.55 -8.69
CA ASP A 133 -8.15 -3.26 -8.93
C ASP A 133 -8.10 -3.83 -10.36
N PRO A 134 -7.21 -3.32 -11.25
CA PRO A 134 -7.14 -3.81 -12.62
C PRO A 134 -6.56 -5.23 -12.70
N ALA A 135 -5.83 -5.68 -11.67
CA ALA A 135 -5.35 -7.06 -11.58
C ALA A 135 -6.47 -8.03 -11.17
N GLU A 136 -7.53 -7.52 -10.54
CA GLU A 136 -8.73 -8.28 -10.17
C GLU A 136 -9.91 -7.99 -11.12
N TYR A 137 -9.60 -7.88 -12.41
CA TYR A 137 -10.60 -7.90 -13.46
C TYR A 137 -11.32 -9.26 -13.50
N MET A 138 -12.64 -9.22 -13.65
CA MET A 138 -13.49 -10.41 -13.66
C MET A 138 -14.44 -10.36 -14.86
N ARG A 139 -14.64 -11.52 -15.48
CA ARG A 139 -15.68 -11.65 -16.51
C ARG A 139 -17.05 -11.60 -15.85
N THR A 140 -18.00 -10.93 -16.51
CA THR A 140 -19.39 -10.84 -16.08
C THR A 140 -19.98 -12.23 -15.80
N ALA A 141 -19.69 -13.22 -16.64
CA ALA A 141 -20.14 -14.59 -16.48
C ALA A 141 -19.56 -15.32 -15.25
N ALA A 142 -18.41 -14.87 -14.73
CA ALA A 142 -17.77 -15.45 -13.54
C ALA A 142 -18.23 -14.79 -12.23
N LEU A 143 -18.97 -13.67 -12.32
CA LEU A 143 -19.42 -12.92 -11.15
C LEU A 143 -20.26 -13.76 -10.16
N PRO A 144 -21.16 -14.67 -10.59
CA PRO A 144 -21.94 -15.51 -9.67
C PRO A 144 -21.11 -16.52 -8.88
N ASP A 145 -19.93 -16.92 -9.39
CA ASP A 145 -19.13 -18.02 -8.85
C ASP A 145 -18.11 -17.57 -7.77
N ILE A 146 -18.09 -16.28 -7.44
CA ILE A 146 -17.13 -15.73 -6.48
C ILE A 146 -17.63 -16.00 -5.06
N ASP A 147 -16.88 -16.78 -4.29
CA ASP A 147 -17.05 -16.84 -2.84
C ASP A 147 -16.59 -15.49 -2.26
N GLY A 148 -17.46 -14.77 -1.53
CA GLY A 148 -17.26 -13.40 -1.05
C GLY A 148 -16.10 -13.18 -0.06
N THR A 149 -15.13 -14.09 -0.03
CA THR A 149 -13.95 -14.15 0.84
C THR A 149 -12.85 -13.15 0.45
N ASN A 150 -12.82 -12.65 -0.78
CA ASN A 150 -11.77 -11.72 -1.24
C ASN A 150 -12.26 -10.29 -1.48
N GLY A 151 -13.29 -9.83 -0.77
CA GLY A 151 -13.89 -8.51 -0.99
C GLY A 151 -15.18 -8.65 -1.78
N ARG A 152 -16.20 -8.01 -1.22
CA ARG A 152 -17.59 -7.98 -1.65
C ARG A 152 -17.85 -6.80 -2.57
N LEU A 153 -17.07 -5.74 -2.58
CA LEU A 153 -17.40 -4.57 -3.40
C LEU A 153 -16.92 -4.73 -4.83
N ILE A 154 -17.85 -4.53 -5.75
CA ILE A 154 -17.65 -4.74 -7.17
C ILE A 154 -17.99 -3.43 -7.89
N LEU A 155 -17.07 -2.98 -8.73
CA LEU A 155 -17.32 -1.91 -9.70
C LEU A 155 -17.57 -2.55 -11.06
N ARG A 156 -18.71 -2.22 -11.67
CA ARG A 156 -18.96 -2.47 -13.09
C ARG A 156 -18.98 -1.14 -13.82
N ALA A 157 -18.14 -1.00 -14.84
CA ALA A 157 -17.97 0.23 -15.57
C ALA A 157 -18.14 -0.01 -17.06
N ARG A 158 -18.92 0.83 -17.72
CA ARG A 158 -18.88 0.97 -19.17
C ARG A 158 -17.87 2.05 -19.52
N VAL A 159 -16.83 1.65 -20.23
CA VAL A 159 -15.67 2.52 -20.50
C VAL A 159 -16.14 3.83 -21.14
N GLY A 160 -15.75 4.96 -20.54
CA GLY A 160 -16.05 6.31 -21.02
C GLY A 160 -17.48 6.80 -20.80
N ARG A 161 -18.34 6.06 -20.09
CA ARG A 161 -19.76 6.42 -19.92
C ARG A 161 -20.19 6.48 -18.46
N ASP A 162 -20.34 5.32 -17.81
CA ASP A 162 -21.00 5.19 -16.51
C ASP A 162 -20.51 3.94 -15.78
N GLY A 163 -20.78 3.89 -14.48
CA GLY A 163 -20.47 2.71 -13.68
C GLY A 163 -21.41 2.55 -12.49
N ILE A 164 -21.42 1.34 -11.95
CA ILE A 164 -22.14 0.99 -10.74
C ILE A 164 -21.22 0.29 -9.75
N LEU A 165 -21.25 0.76 -8.51
CA LEU A 165 -20.60 0.13 -7.38
C LEU A 165 -21.66 -0.57 -6.52
N PHE A 166 -21.44 -1.84 -6.17
CA PHE A 166 -22.40 -2.63 -5.40
C PHE A 166 -21.68 -3.70 -4.58
N ASP A 167 -22.35 -4.23 -3.56
CA ASP A 167 -21.91 -5.44 -2.87
C ASP A 167 -22.24 -6.67 -3.73
N TRP A 168 -21.31 -7.61 -3.82
CA TRP A 168 -21.39 -8.82 -4.63
C TRP A 168 -22.68 -9.61 -4.38
N ARG A 169 -23.24 -9.56 -3.17
CA ARG A 169 -24.55 -10.20 -2.87
C ARG A 169 -25.67 -9.72 -3.79
N ASP A 170 -25.58 -8.49 -4.27
CA ASP A 170 -26.58 -7.88 -5.13
C ASP A 170 -26.33 -8.18 -6.62
N HIS A 171 -25.28 -8.95 -6.97
CA HIS A 171 -24.92 -9.20 -8.37
C HIS A 171 -26.09 -9.71 -9.22
N ALA A 172 -26.96 -10.55 -8.64
CA ALA A 172 -28.11 -11.09 -9.35
C ALA A 172 -29.08 -10.00 -9.81
N GLU A 173 -29.30 -8.96 -8.98
CA GLU A 173 -30.15 -7.81 -9.31
C GLU A 173 -29.48 -6.87 -10.33
N ILE A 174 -28.16 -6.70 -10.21
CA ILE A 174 -27.36 -5.80 -11.04
C ILE A 174 -27.11 -6.36 -12.44
N VAL A 175 -26.84 -7.66 -12.56
CA VAL A 175 -26.53 -8.33 -13.84
C VAL A 175 -27.81 -8.77 -14.58
N THR A 176 -28.99 -8.50 -14.03
CA THR A 176 -30.24 -8.87 -14.72
C THR A 176 -30.29 -8.31 -16.15
N PRO A 177 -30.86 -9.08 -17.11
CA PRO A 177 -31.08 -8.59 -18.46
C PRO A 177 -32.20 -7.54 -18.45
N ALA A 178 -31.86 -6.31 -18.06
CA ALA A 178 -32.57 -5.14 -18.54
C ALA A 178 -32.26 -4.97 -20.04
N PRO A 179 -33.18 -4.44 -20.87
CA PRO A 179 -32.89 -4.19 -22.27
C PRO A 179 -31.59 -3.38 -22.39
N LEU A 180 -30.67 -3.83 -23.27
CA LEU A 180 -29.46 -3.09 -23.55
C LEU A 180 -29.84 -1.66 -23.94
N VAL A 181 -29.23 -0.69 -23.26
CA VAL A 181 -29.42 0.72 -23.59
C VAL A 181 -28.98 0.93 -25.04
N GLU A 182 -29.89 1.39 -25.91
CA GLU A 182 -29.57 1.67 -27.31
C GLU A 182 -28.39 2.66 -27.42
N ASP A 183 -27.55 2.46 -28.44
CA ASP A 183 -26.40 3.34 -28.70
C ASP A 183 -26.88 4.79 -28.89
N GLY A 184 -26.37 5.71 -28.06
CA GLY A 184 -26.72 7.13 -28.09
C GLY A 184 -27.80 7.58 -27.10
N ALA A 185 -28.41 6.67 -26.32
CA ALA A 185 -29.26 7.09 -25.20
C ALA A 185 -28.42 7.81 -24.11
N GLU A 186 -29.03 8.70 -23.34
CA GLU A 186 -28.34 9.32 -22.20
C GLU A 186 -28.04 8.23 -21.14
N PRO A 187 -26.84 8.21 -20.51
CA PRO A 187 -26.61 7.32 -19.39
C PRO A 187 -27.69 7.52 -18.32
N PRO A 188 -28.16 6.46 -17.65
CA PRO A 188 -29.10 6.61 -16.56
C PRO A 188 -28.51 7.57 -15.52
N ALA A 189 -29.37 8.40 -14.94
CA ALA A 189 -28.95 9.36 -13.93
C ALA A 189 -28.16 8.65 -12.79
N PRO A 190 -27.20 9.32 -12.14
CA PRO A 190 -26.39 8.73 -11.06
C PRO A 190 -27.20 8.25 -9.84
N ASP A 191 -28.51 8.42 -9.82
CA ASP A 191 -29.47 7.97 -8.81
C ASP A 191 -30.54 6.99 -9.34
N ALA A 192 -30.55 6.66 -10.63
CA ALA A 192 -31.55 5.76 -11.22
C ALA A 192 -31.51 4.37 -10.55
N PRO A 193 -32.62 3.79 -10.08
CA PRO A 193 -32.60 2.48 -9.42
C PRO A 193 -32.30 1.34 -10.42
N GLY A 194 -31.79 0.22 -9.92
CA GLY A 194 -31.78 -1.04 -10.67
C GLY A 194 -30.57 -1.28 -11.60
N ALA A 195 -30.69 -2.34 -12.40
CA ALA A 195 -29.65 -3.08 -13.10
C ALA A 195 -28.60 -2.27 -13.89
N PHE A 196 -27.46 -2.91 -14.15
CA PHE A 196 -26.40 -2.43 -15.05
C PHE A 196 -26.14 -3.49 -16.13
N PRO A 197 -26.97 -3.52 -17.19
CA PRO A 197 -26.94 -4.58 -18.18
C PRO A 197 -25.72 -4.46 -19.11
N GLY A 198 -25.33 -5.60 -19.67
CA GLY A 198 -24.21 -5.73 -20.58
C GLY A 198 -23.09 -6.58 -19.99
N ASP A 199 -22.12 -6.83 -20.85
CA ASP A 199 -20.91 -7.60 -20.60
C ASP A 199 -19.74 -7.01 -21.39
N GLU A 200 -18.64 -7.75 -21.48
CA GLU A 200 -17.42 -7.34 -22.17
C GLU A 200 -17.66 -7.05 -23.65
N SER A 201 -18.62 -7.73 -24.30
CA SER A 201 -18.98 -7.50 -25.70
C SER A 201 -19.64 -6.14 -25.93
N THR A 202 -20.24 -5.59 -24.87
CA THR A 202 -20.87 -4.26 -24.85
C THR A 202 -20.00 -3.18 -24.21
N GLY A 203 -18.73 -3.51 -23.91
CA GLY A 203 -17.79 -2.59 -23.26
C GLY A 203 -18.01 -2.41 -21.75
N VAL A 204 -18.76 -3.30 -21.11
CA VAL A 204 -18.91 -3.34 -19.64
C VAL A 204 -17.83 -4.24 -19.05
N LEU A 205 -17.00 -3.68 -18.19
CA LEU A 205 -15.92 -4.37 -17.51
C LEU A 205 -16.20 -4.40 -16.01
N THR A 206 -15.87 -5.53 -15.38
CA THR A 206 -16.12 -5.74 -13.95
C THR A 206 -14.79 -5.86 -13.20
N TYR A 207 -14.67 -5.11 -12.12
CA TYR A 207 -13.46 -5.04 -11.29
C TYR A 207 -13.84 -5.22 -9.83
N ARG A 208 -12.99 -5.88 -9.06
CA ARG A 208 -13.10 -5.78 -7.61
C ARG A 208 -12.64 -4.41 -7.16
N LEU A 209 -13.34 -3.82 -6.20
CA LEU A 209 -12.88 -2.60 -5.56
C LEU A 209 -11.68 -2.92 -4.67
N GLY A 210 -10.61 -2.16 -4.86
CA GLY A 210 -9.41 -2.24 -4.06
C GLY A 210 -9.21 -0.99 -3.21
N GLY A 211 -8.38 -1.14 -2.21
CA GLY A 211 -7.49 -0.06 -1.87
C GLY A 211 -6.54 -0.39 -0.75
N ARG A 212 -5.75 0.60 -0.39
CA ARG A 212 -4.52 0.44 0.36
C ARG A 212 -4.40 1.56 1.37
N VAL A 213 -4.16 1.19 2.60
CA VAL A 213 -3.80 2.12 3.67
C VAL A 213 -2.35 1.89 4.02
N LEU A 214 -1.52 2.86 3.67
CA LEU A 214 -0.10 2.87 3.91
C LEU A 214 0.21 3.68 5.15
N PHE A 215 0.95 3.10 6.08
CA PHE A 215 1.34 3.75 7.34
C PHE A 215 2.63 3.14 7.87
N VAL A 216 3.34 3.85 8.74
CA VAL A 216 4.54 3.30 9.39
C VAL A 216 4.15 2.62 10.69
N ARG A 217 4.63 1.39 10.87
CA ARG A 217 4.49 0.65 12.13
C ARG A 217 5.81 0.01 12.57
N THR A 218 5.92 -0.25 13.86
CA THR A 218 7.04 -1.03 14.40
C THR A 218 6.80 -2.51 14.13
N ASN A 219 7.75 -3.16 13.46
CA ASN A 219 7.70 -4.61 13.21
C ASN A 219 8.04 -5.41 14.48
N PRO A 220 7.89 -6.76 14.48
CA PRO A 220 8.22 -7.59 15.64
C PRO A 220 9.69 -7.50 16.10
N ALA A 221 10.61 -7.06 15.23
CA ALA A 221 12.02 -6.83 15.55
C ALA A 221 12.30 -5.44 16.15
N GLY A 222 11.26 -4.61 16.34
CA GLY A 222 11.39 -3.27 16.93
C GLY A 222 11.81 -2.18 15.95
N THR A 223 11.88 -2.46 14.64
CA THR A 223 12.26 -1.45 13.64
C THR A 223 11.04 -0.89 12.90
N PRO A 224 10.99 0.44 12.66
CA PRO A 224 9.95 1.05 11.84
C PRO A 224 10.00 0.54 10.40
N ALA A 225 8.84 0.20 9.84
CA ALA A 225 8.69 -0.16 8.44
C ALA A 225 7.35 0.36 7.90
N ILE A 226 7.31 0.64 6.60
CA ILE A 226 6.04 0.91 5.91
C ILE A 226 5.20 -0.36 5.88
N TYR A 227 3.93 -0.23 6.18
CA TYR A 227 2.96 -1.32 6.16
C TYR A 227 1.79 -0.93 5.29
N VAL A 228 1.27 -1.92 4.57
CA VAL A 228 0.11 -1.76 3.69
C VAL A 228 -0.99 -2.64 4.25
N ARG A 229 -2.12 -2.01 4.58
CA ARG A 229 -3.34 -2.72 4.96
C ARG A 229 -4.35 -2.60 3.84
N GLN A 230 -4.91 -3.74 3.44
CA GLN A 230 -6.11 -3.80 2.64
C GLN A 230 -7.30 -3.87 3.62
N PRO A 231 -8.26 -2.95 3.55
CA PRO A 231 -9.51 -3.07 4.28
C PRO A 231 -10.23 -4.34 3.84
N ASP A 232 -10.53 -5.23 4.80
CA ASP A 232 -11.23 -6.48 4.57
C ASP A 232 -12.71 -6.36 4.94
N SER A 233 -13.50 -7.38 4.59
CA SER A 233 -14.94 -7.46 4.82
C SER A 233 -15.35 -7.57 6.30
N SER A 234 -14.42 -7.40 7.25
CA SER A 234 -14.57 -7.74 8.67
C SER A 234 -15.47 -6.80 9.48
N VAL A 235 -15.99 -5.73 8.89
CA VAL A 235 -16.94 -4.83 9.59
C VAL A 235 -18.12 -4.52 8.68
N SER A 236 -19.02 -5.49 8.55
CA SER A 236 -20.41 -5.22 8.21
C SER A 236 -21.08 -4.48 9.37
N GLY A 237 -20.85 -3.17 9.46
CA GLY A 237 -21.67 -2.26 10.24
C GLY A 237 -22.89 -1.83 9.44
N VAL A 238 -23.74 -2.79 9.06
CA VAL A 238 -25.12 -2.52 8.62
C VAL A 238 -25.98 -3.47 9.44
N SER A 239 -26.45 -2.96 10.58
CA SER A 239 -27.69 -3.43 11.20
C SER A 239 -28.87 -2.86 10.42
#